data_AF-A0A8X6XYX2-F1
#
_entry.id   AF-A0A8X6XYX2-F1
#
_cell.length_a   1.000
_cell.length_b   1.000
_cell.length_c   1.000
_cell.angle_alpha   90.00
_cell.angle_beta   90.00
_cell.angle_gamma   90.00
#
_symmetry.space_group_name_H-M   'P 1'
#
loop_
_entity.id
_entity.type
_entity.pdbx_description
1 polymer ?
#
loop_
_entity_poly.entity_id
_entity_poly.type
_entity_poly.pdbx_seq_one_letter_code
_entity_poly.pdbx_strand_id
1 'polypeptide(L)' 'MEKNYKPGFTYPEFGPQFTAEFYDPDKWADIFQASGAKYVVLTSKHHEGYTLWPSKVSWNWNAQDIGAKRDLL' A
#
# COMPACT_ATOMS: atom_id res chain seq x y z
N MET A 1 -1.24 16.78 10.64
CA MET A 1 0.19 16.44 10.61
C MET A 1 0.91 16.93 11.86
N GLU A 2 0.76 18.21 12.21
CA GLU A 2 1.54 18.89 13.27
C GLU A 2 1.49 18.26 14.68
N LYS A 3 0.38 17.61 15.06
CA LYS A 3 0.26 16.96 16.38
C LYS A 3 1.16 15.73 16.55
N ASN A 4 1.36 14.96 15.50
CA ASN A 4 1.94 13.60 15.58
C ASN A 4 3.21 13.43 14.74
N TYR A 5 3.57 14.41 13.91
CA TYR A 5 4.71 14.33 13.00
C TYR A 5 5.57 15.59 13.13
N LYS A 6 6.87 15.45 12.82
CA LYS A 6 7.85 16.56 12.87
C LYS A 6 7.32 17.78 12.08
N PRO A 7 7.66 19.02 12.49
CA PRO A 7 7.31 20.21 11.73
C PRO A 7 7.76 20.09 10.26
N GLY A 8 6.87 20.47 9.34
CA GLY A 8 7.12 20.38 7.90
C GLY A 8 6.92 19.00 7.27
N PHE A 9 6.48 17.98 8.02
CA PHE A 9 6.19 16.66 7.43
C PHE A 9 5.01 16.73 6.45
N THR A 10 5.20 16.20 5.25
CA THR A 10 4.23 16.13 4.15
C THR A 10 3.82 14.69 3.83
N TYR A 11 2.64 14.51 3.22
CA TYR A 11 2.10 13.17 2.92
C TYR A 11 3.05 12.26 2.09
N PRO A 12 3.77 12.76 1.06
CA PRO A 12 4.71 11.93 0.30
C PRO A 12 5.82 11.27 1.13
N GLU A 13 6.18 11.84 2.29
CA GLU A 13 7.18 11.25 3.20
C GLU A 13 6.71 9.93 3.83
N PHE A 14 5.42 9.59 3.76
CA PHE A 14 4.93 8.26 4.14
C PHE A 14 5.29 7.18 3.13
N GLY A 15 5.49 7.50 1.86
CA GLY A 15 5.75 6.51 0.80
C GLY A 15 6.93 5.57 1.16
N PRO A 16 8.13 6.10 1.48
CA PRO A 16 9.25 5.27 1.92
C PRO A 16 9.04 4.51 3.23
N GLN A 17 8.10 4.96 4.08
CA GLN A 17 7.79 4.31 5.37
C GLN A 17 6.76 3.19 5.24
N PHE A 18 6.03 3.10 4.12
CA PHE A 18 5.07 2.03 3.87
C PHE A 18 5.79 0.76 3.38
N THR A 19 6.41 0.03 4.31
CA THR A 19 7.27 -1.14 4.02
C THR A 19 6.51 -2.45 3.84
N ALA A 20 5.27 -2.53 4.35
CA ALA A 20 4.46 -3.75 4.32
C ALA A 20 5.20 -4.99 4.91
N GLU A 21 6.01 -4.80 5.96
CA GLU A 21 6.95 -5.79 6.49
C GLU A 21 6.33 -7.17 6.82
N PHE A 22 5.10 -7.19 7.30
CA PHE A 22 4.37 -8.43 7.65
C PHE A 22 3.22 -8.74 6.68
N TYR A 23 3.26 -8.18 5.47
CA TYR A 23 2.24 -8.45 4.47
C TYR A 23 2.36 -9.88 3.92
N ASP A 24 1.33 -10.67 4.19
CA ASP A 24 1.16 -12.05 3.76
C ASP A 24 -0.21 -12.19 3.08
N PRO A 25 -0.26 -12.14 1.73
CA PRO A 25 -1.52 -12.26 0.99
C PRO A 25 -2.18 -13.63 1.14
N ASP A 26 -1.41 -14.70 1.36
CA ASP A 26 -1.95 -16.05 1.50
C ASP A 26 -2.71 -16.15 2.83
N LYS A 27 -2.13 -15.62 3.91
CA LYS A 27 -2.83 -15.52 5.20
C LYS A 27 -4.10 -14.68 5.12
N TRP A 28 -4.10 -13.60 4.33
CA TRP A 28 -5.31 -12.80 4.10
C TRP A 28 -6.35 -13.62 3.34
N ALA A 29 -5.96 -14.32 2.28
CA ALA A 29 -6.84 -15.18 1.50
C ALA A 29 -7.50 -16.27 2.37
N ASP A 30 -6.73 -16.93 3.25
CA ASP A 30 -7.24 -17.93 4.20
C ASP A 30 -8.32 -17.33 5.12
N ILE A 31 -8.07 -16.14 5.68
CA ILE A 31 -9.03 -15.44 6.55
C ILE A 31 -10.30 -15.09 5.78
N PHE A 32 -10.18 -14.56 4.56
CA PHE A 32 -11.33 -14.20 3.74
C PHE A 32 -12.14 -15.42 3.34
N GLN A 33 -11.50 -16.52 2.95
CA GLN A 33 -12.17 -17.78 2.67
C GLN A 33 -12.92 -18.31 3.91
N ALA A 34 -12.26 -18.33 5.07
CA ALA A 34 -12.85 -18.78 6.34
C ALA A 34 -14.05 -17.91 6.78
N SER A 35 -14.05 -16.62 6.44
CA SER A 35 -15.19 -15.72 6.71
C SER A 35 -16.43 -16.02 5.86
N GLY A 36 -16.31 -16.84 4.81
CA GLY A 36 -17.37 -17.13 3.86
C GLY A 36 -17.49 -16.12 2.72
N ALA A 37 -16.63 -15.10 2.66
CA ALA A 37 -16.55 -14.16 1.54
C ALA A 37 -16.32 -14.91 0.21
N LYS A 38 -16.88 -14.38 -0.89
CA LYS A 38 -16.83 -14.99 -2.22
C LYS A 38 -16.01 -14.22 -3.24
N TYR A 39 -15.61 -13.00 -2.89
CA TYR A 39 -14.73 -12.14 -3.66
C TYR A 39 -14.07 -11.13 -2.72
N VAL A 40 -12.94 -10.58 -3.18
CA VAL A 40 -12.19 -9.54 -2.47
C VAL A 40 -11.88 -8.45 -3.47
N VAL A 41 -12.00 -7.20 -3.04
CA VAL A 41 -11.60 -6.03 -3.82
C VAL A 41 -10.54 -5.27 -3.03
N LEU A 42 -9.31 -5.31 -3.52
CA LEU A 42 -8.20 -4.54 -2.95
C LEU A 42 -8.10 -3.19 -3.66
N THR A 43 -7.89 -2.14 -2.88
CA THR A 43 -7.68 -0.79 -3.42
C THR A 43 -6.33 -0.74 -4.15
N SER A 44 -6.36 -0.89 -5.47
CA SER A 44 -5.15 -0.82 -6.29
C SER A 44 -4.50 0.57 -6.21
N LYS A 45 -5.31 1.63 -6.24
CA LYS A 45 -4.92 3.03 -6.13
C LYS A 45 -6.07 3.82 -5.54
N HIS A 46 -5.79 4.66 -4.55
CA HIS A 46 -6.80 5.55 -3.98
C HIS A 46 -6.61 7.01 -4.46
N HIS A 47 -7.25 7.98 -3.81
CA HIS A 47 -7.33 9.37 -4.28
C HIS A 47 -5.98 10.10 -4.28
N GLU A 48 -5.04 9.70 -3.43
CA GLU A 48 -3.66 10.23 -3.37
C GLU A 48 -2.77 9.78 -4.55
N GLY A 49 -3.26 8.86 -5.38
CA GLY A 49 -2.59 8.44 -6.60
C GLY A 49 -1.46 7.41 -6.42
N TYR A 50 -1.16 6.98 -5.19
CA TYR A 50 -0.18 5.94 -4.90
C TYR A 50 -0.69 4.59 -5.39
N THR A 51 0.06 3.89 -6.24
CA THR A 51 -0.34 2.58 -6.76
C THR A 51 0.30 1.44 -5.97
N LEU A 52 -0.49 0.40 -5.67
CA LEU A 52 0.01 -0.82 -5.03
C LEU A 52 0.78 -1.75 -5.98
N TRP A 53 0.82 -1.42 -7.27
CA TRP A 53 1.52 -2.14 -8.33
C TRP A 53 2.51 -1.21 -9.06
N PRO A 54 3.50 -1.75 -9.80
CA PRO A 54 4.46 -0.96 -10.58
C PRO A 54 3.85 -0.37 -11.84
N SER A 55 3.03 0.66 -11.65
CA SER A 55 2.37 1.38 -12.73
C SER A 55 3.38 2.11 -13.62
N LYS A 56 3.31 1.86 -14.94
CA LYS A 56 4.11 2.59 -15.94
C LYS A 56 3.78 4.08 -16.03
N VAL A 57 2.62 4.50 -15.51
CA VAL A 57 2.15 5.90 -15.55
C VAL A 57 2.29 6.62 -14.21
N SER A 58 2.43 5.89 -13.10
CA SER A 58 2.71 6.44 -11.76
C SER A 58 4.15 6.09 -11.35
N TRP A 59 5.10 6.40 -12.23
CA TRP A 59 6.51 6.15 -12.00
C TRP A 59 6.97 6.85 -10.71
N ASN A 60 7.73 6.15 -9.86
CA ASN A 60 8.27 6.67 -8.60
C ASN A 60 7.22 7.09 -7.53
N TRP A 61 5.96 6.69 -7.69
CA TRP A 61 4.89 6.87 -6.69
C TRP A 61 4.05 5.59 -6.58
N ASN A 62 4.71 4.48 -6.25
CA ASN A 62 4.10 3.16 -6.12
C ASN A 62 4.86 2.24 -5.15
N ALA A 63 4.23 1.15 -4.72
CA ALA A 63 4.74 0.21 -3.72
C ALA A 63 6.03 -0.53 -4.11
N GLN A 64 6.32 -0.68 -5.40
CA GLN A 64 7.56 -1.31 -5.84
C GLN A 64 8.71 -0.30 -5.87
N ASP A 65 8.48 0.89 -6.41
CA ASP A 65 9.50 1.93 -6.53
C ASP A 65 9.87 2.54 -5.17
N ILE A 66 8.89 2.72 -4.28
CA ILE A 66 9.07 3.29 -2.94
C ILE A 66 8.31 2.47 -1.89
N GLY A 67 8.77 2.47 -0.64
CA GLY A 67 8.13 1.69 0.42
C GLY A 67 8.43 0.19 0.33
N ALA A 68 7.42 -0.63 0.06
CA ALA A 68 7.43 -2.08 0.22
C ALA A 68 8.38 -2.86 -0.70
N LYS A 69 8.86 -2.24 -1.79
CA LYS A 69 9.73 -2.87 -2.80
C LYS A 69 9.16 -4.14 -3.41
N ARG A 70 7.83 -4.21 -3.48
CA ARG A 70 7.07 -5.36 -3.96
C ARG A 70 5.78 -4.90 -4.65
N ASP A 71 5.34 -5.67 -5.64
CA ASP A 71 3.96 -5.57 -6.15
C ASP A 71 2.99 -6.16 -5.12
N LEU A 72 2.13 -5.31 -4.56
CA LEU A 72 1.17 -5.65 -3.50
C LEU A 72 -0.23 -5.94 -4.07
N LEU A 73 -0.43 -5.80 -5.37
CA LEU A 73 -1.68 -6.14 -6.06
C LEU A 73 -1.60 -7.53 -6.68
#